data_AF-A0A2N5DCY5-F1
#
_entry.id   AF-A0A2N5DCY5-F1
#
_cell.length_a   1.000
_cell.length_b   1.000
_cell.length_c   1.000
_cell.angle_alpha   90.00
_cell.angle_beta   90.00
_cell.angle_gamma   90.00
#
_symmetry.space_group_name_H-M   'P 1'
#
loop_
_entity.id
_entity.type
_entity.pdbx_description
1 polymer ?
#
loop_
_entity_poly.entity_id
_entity_poly.type
_entity_poly.pdbx_seq_one_letter_code
_entity_poly.pdbx_strand_id
1 'polypeptide(L)'
;MIAALLAAIALGGSAPPPADTAQPALDPAAVKAVEAVAYDYVDGQLEGDVARVTRSLHPDLAKRAIRSRPDPDETLGLRRMNRDELVGLTRQGALKTPREQWDRTVRVLDVAGNVAVARVETPWFVDHLNLGRFGERWVIVNALWYPKPQPPAAAKP
;
A
#
# COMPACT_ATOMS: atom_id res chain seq x y z
N MET A 1 23.22 -5.23 -64.99
CA MET A 1 23.01 -3.78 -64.80
C MET A 1 23.64 -3.38 -63.49
N ILE A 2 24.49 -2.35 -63.54
CA ILE A 2 25.39 -1.87 -62.50
C ILE A 2 24.65 -0.95 -61.52
N ALA A 3 25.11 -0.97 -60.28
CA ALA A 3 24.69 -0.15 -59.14
C ALA A 3 24.73 1.37 -59.39
N ALA A 4 23.92 2.12 -58.63
CA ALA A 4 24.25 3.49 -58.26
C ALA A 4 23.68 3.81 -56.87
N LEU A 5 24.63 4.14 -55.99
CA LEU A 5 24.51 4.62 -54.63
C LEU A 5 24.06 6.09 -54.65
N LEU A 6 23.14 6.49 -53.76
CA LEU A 6 22.97 7.89 -53.36
C LEU A 6 22.87 7.96 -51.84
N ALA A 7 23.91 8.54 -51.25
CA ALA A 7 24.00 8.89 -49.85
C ALA A 7 23.14 10.13 -49.57
N ALA A 8 22.38 10.10 -48.46
CA ALA A 8 21.78 11.29 -47.88
C ALA A 8 22.37 11.52 -46.48
N ILE A 9 22.84 12.74 -46.30
CA ILE A 9 23.63 13.27 -45.18
C ILE A 9 22.82 13.26 -43.89
N ALA A 10 23.41 12.68 -42.84
CA ALA A 10 22.90 12.81 -41.48
C ALA A 10 23.08 14.26 -41.00
N LEU A 11 22.00 15.04 -41.04
CA LEU A 11 21.89 16.26 -40.26
C LEU A 11 21.62 15.85 -38.82
N GLY A 12 22.65 16.00 -37.99
CA GLY A 12 22.58 15.88 -36.54
C GLY A 12 21.58 16.88 -35.97
N GLY A 13 20.32 16.49 -35.89
CA GLY A 13 19.37 17.09 -34.98
C GLY A 13 19.66 16.55 -33.59
N SER A 14 20.34 17.33 -32.76
CA SER A 14 20.26 17.16 -31.31
C SER A 14 18.80 17.42 -30.92
N ALA A 15 17.98 16.37 -30.97
CA ALA A 15 16.68 16.38 -30.33
C ALA A 15 16.92 16.78 -28.87
N PRO A 16 16.23 17.80 -28.33
CA PRO A 16 16.31 18.07 -26.91
C PRO A 16 15.97 16.76 -26.18
N PRO A 17 16.65 16.43 -25.07
CA PRO A 17 16.24 15.29 -24.25
C PRO A 17 14.74 15.45 -23.99
N PRO A 18 13.94 14.36 -24.05
CA PRO A 18 12.53 14.45 -23.72
C PRO A 18 12.44 15.20 -22.40
N ALA A 19 11.73 16.33 -22.42
CA ALA A 19 11.56 17.14 -21.23
C ALA A 19 11.12 16.18 -20.13
N ASP A 20 11.89 16.16 -19.04
CA ASP A 20 11.60 15.39 -17.83
C ASP A 20 10.14 15.71 -17.48
N THR A 21 9.22 14.84 -17.88
CA THR A 21 7.80 15.07 -17.66
C THR A 21 7.63 14.84 -16.18
N ALA A 22 7.78 15.92 -15.41
CA ALA A 22 7.48 15.95 -14.00
C ALA A 22 6.12 15.27 -13.84
N GLN A 23 6.09 14.19 -13.07
CA GLN A 23 4.85 13.46 -12.82
C GLN A 23 3.80 14.46 -12.32
N PRO A 24 2.59 14.46 -12.89
CA PRO A 24 1.53 15.36 -12.44
C PRO A 24 1.39 15.25 -10.92
N ALA A 25 1.31 16.38 -10.24
CA ALA A 25 1.02 16.38 -8.81
C ALA A 25 -0.32 15.67 -8.56
N LEU A 26 -0.37 14.85 -7.51
CA LEU A 26 -1.59 14.14 -7.13
C LEU A 26 -2.71 15.13 -6.79
N ASP A 27 -3.95 14.81 -7.17
CA ASP A 27 -5.13 15.60 -6.77
C ASP A 27 -5.22 15.67 -5.23
N PRO A 28 -5.10 16.87 -4.62
CA PRO A 28 -5.12 17.02 -3.17
C PRO A 28 -6.41 16.51 -2.52
N ALA A 29 -7.55 16.60 -3.21
CA ALA A 29 -8.83 16.12 -2.69
C ALA A 29 -8.86 14.59 -2.63
N ALA A 30 -8.41 13.94 -3.71
CA ALA A 30 -8.26 12.48 -3.72
C ALA A 30 -7.25 12.00 -2.69
N VAL A 31 -6.10 12.66 -2.55
CA VAL A 31 -5.09 12.35 -1.53
C VAL A 31 -5.70 12.38 -0.13
N LYS A 32 -6.37 13.47 0.24
CA LYS A 32 -7.00 13.61 1.56
C LYS A 32 -8.06 12.54 1.81
N ALA A 33 -8.85 12.17 0.80
CA ALA A 33 -9.85 11.13 0.93
C ALA A 33 -9.22 9.74 1.15
N VAL A 34 -8.16 9.41 0.41
CA VAL A 34 -7.41 8.16 0.57
C VAL A 34 -6.72 8.10 1.94
N GLU A 35 -6.10 9.20 2.37
CA GLU A 35 -5.49 9.31 3.70
C GLU A 35 -6.51 9.07 4.81
N ALA A 36 -7.71 9.66 4.71
CA ALA A 36 -8.76 9.46 5.69
C ALA A 36 -9.14 7.97 5.84
N VAL A 37 -9.26 7.22 4.73
CA VAL A 37 -9.54 5.78 4.77
C VAL A 37 -8.39 4.98 5.36
N ALA A 38 -7.14 5.30 4.98
CA ALA A 38 -5.96 4.64 5.51
C ALA A 38 -5.77 4.91 7.02
N TYR A 39 -6.05 6.13 7.49
CA TYR A 39 -6.06 6.46 8.92
C TYR A 39 -7.20 5.75 9.65
N ASP A 40 -8.41 5.68 9.08
CA ASP A 40 -9.48 4.87 9.67
C ASP A 40 -9.08 3.41 9.84
N TYR A 41 -8.39 2.84 8.86
CA TYR A 41 -7.89 1.48 8.93
C TYR A 41 -6.85 1.27 10.04
N VAL A 42 -5.80 2.10 10.11
CA VAL A 42 -4.71 1.90 11.10
C VAL A 42 -5.14 2.34 12.49
N ASP A 43 -5.77 3.51 12.62
CA ASP A 43 -6.21 4.02 13.92
C ASP A 43 -7.32 3.13 14.50
N GLY A 44 -8.24 2.62 13.66
CA GLY A 44 -9.27 1.68 14.11
C GLY A 44 -8.68 0.38 14.69
N GLN A 45 -7.60 -0.14 14.10
CA GLN A 45 -6.88 -1.29 14.66
C GLN A 45 -6.20 -0.96 16.00
N LEU A 46 -5.59 0.22 16.11
CA LEU A 46 -4.93 0.68 17.34
C LEU A 46 -5.94 0.99 18.46
N GLU A 47 -7.15 1.44 18.12
CA GLU A 47 -8.26 1.65 19.08
C GLU A 47 -8.93 0.33 19.49
N GLY A 48 -8.93 -0.66 18.59
CA GLY A 48 -9.82 -1.83 18.66
C GLY A 48 -11.25 -1.52 18.18
N ASP A 49 -11.44 -0.47 17.39
CA ASP A 49 -12.74 -0.09 16.82
C ASP A 49 -13.04 -0.92 15.57
N VAL A 50 -13.83 -1.96 15.77
CA VAL A 50 -14.29 -2.87 14.71
C VAL A 50 -15.09 -2.16 13.62
N ALA A 51 -15.96 -1.21 13.97
CA ALA A 51 -16.81 -0.55 12.98
C ALA A 51 -15.98 0.36 12.07
N ARG A 52 -15.00 1.05 12.65
CA ARG A 52 -14.03 1.89 11.94
C ARG A 52 -13.14 1.09 11.00
N VAL A 53 -12.61 -0.05 11.45
CA VAL A 53 -11.86 -0.94 10.56
C VAL A 53 -12.77 -1.47 9.45
N THR A 54 -13.94 -2.01 9.79
CA THR A 54 -14.86 -2.61 8.80
C THR A 54 -15.25 -1.63 7.69
N ARG A 55 -15.50 -0.35 8.01
CA ARG A 55 -15.86 0.66 6.98
C ARG A 55 -14.70 1.01 6.03
N SER A 56 -13.46 0.78 6.43
CA SER A 56 -12.29 1.05 5.58
C SER A 56 -12.01 -0.05 4.56
N LEU A 57 -12.63 -1.23 4.70
CA LEU A 57 -12.30 -2.44 3.94
C LEU A 57 -13.39 -2.79 2.92
N HIS A 58 -12.97 -3.19 1.73
CA HIS A 58 -13.85 -3.87 0.78
C HIS A 58 -14.25 -5.25 1.37
N PRO A 59 -15.48 -5.75 1.12
CA PRO A 59 -15.89 -7.10 1.54
C PRO A 59 -14.93 -8.21 1.11
N ASP A 60 -14.41 -8.11 -0.12
CA ASP A 60 -13.44 -9.07 -0.69
C ASP A 60 -11.97 -8.68 -0.45
N LEU A 61 -11.65 -8.04 0.67
CA LEU A 61 -10.27 -7.67 1.00
C LEU A 61 -9.32 -8.87 0.84
N ALA A 62 -8.23 -8.66 0.10
CA ALA A 62 -7.09 -9.56 0.10
C ALA A 62 -5.87 -8.91 0.76
N LYS A 63 -5.63 -9.23 2.03
CA LYS A 63 -4.41 -8.83 2.77
C LYS A 63 -3.39 -9.97 2.76
N ARG A 64 -2.15 -9.70 2.35
CA ARG A 64 -1.14 -10.74 2.13
C ARG A 64 0.23 -10.34 2.65
N ALA A 65 1.01 -11.30 3.12
CA ALA A 65 2.42 -11.12 3.47
C ALA A 65 3.24 -12.31 2.99
N ILE A 66 4.49 -12.05 2.64
CA ILE A 66 5.45 -13.10 2.29
C ILE A 66 5.82 -13.80 3.60
N ARG A 67 5.70 -15.12 3.64
CA ARG A 67 6.12 -15.91 4.81
C ARG A 67 7.65 -16.01 4.80
N SER A 68 8.28 -15.72 5.94
CA SER A 68 9.73 -15.83 6.07
C SER A 68 10.21 -17.28 6.26
N ARG A 69 9.32 -18.22 6.59
CA ARG A 69 9.66 -19.64 6.75
C ARG A 69 9.16 -20.44 5.55
N PRO A 70 9.99 -21.33 4.99
CA PRO A 70 9.56 -22.24 3.93
C PRO A 70 8.45 -23.16 4.45
N ASP A 71 7.42 -23.33 3.63
CA ASP A 71 6.43 -24.38 3.80
C ASP A 71 6.81 -25.50 2.81
N PRO A 72 6.94 -26.78 3.24
CA PRO A 72 7.24 -27.88 2.33
C PRO A 72 6.26 -27.95 1.14
N ASP A 73 5.02 -27.52 1.36
CA ASP A 73 3.92 -27.62 0.39
C ASP A 73 3.69 -26.30 -0.38
N GLU A 74 4.36 -25.20 0.01
CA GLU A 74 4.26 -23.89 -0.66
C GLU A 74 5.63 -23.20 -0.77
N THR A 75 6.33 -23.43 -1.89
CA THR A 75 7.65 -22.86 -2.16
C THR A 75 7.66 -21.33 -2.25
N LEU A 76 6.52 -20.72 -2.62
CA LEU A 76 6.27 -19.28 -2.57
C LEU A 76 5.31 -18.94 -1.42
N GLY A 77 5.73 -19.27 -0.19
CA GLY A 77 4.91 -19.17 1.02
C GLY A 77 4.21 -17.82 1.18
N LEU A 78 2.88 -17.83 1.25
CA LEU A 78 2.07 -16.61 1.29
C LEU A 78 1.05 -16.64 2.42
N ARG A 79 1.17 -15.71 3.37
CA ARG A 79 0.12 -15.44 4.35
C ARG A 79 -1.01 -14.73 3.63
N ARG A 80 -2.23 -15.25 3.75
CA ARG A 80 -3.46 -14.71 3.17
C ARG A 80 -4.43 -14.42 4.30
N MET A 81 -4.97 -13.22 4.36
CA MET A 81 -5.92 -12.74 5.37
C MET A 81 -7.07 -12.02 4.66
N ASN A 82 -8.30 -12.36 5.01
CA ASN A 82 -9.51 -11.71 4.48
C ASN A 82 -10.05 -10.65 5.45
N ARG A 83 -11.11 -9.95 5.06
CA ARG A 83 -11.75 -8.91 5.89
C ARG A 83 -12.20 -9.45 7.25
N ASP A 84 -12.89 -10.58 7.27
CA ASP A 84 -13.53 -11.11 8.48
C ASP A 84 -12.49 -11.54 9.52
N GLU A 85 -11.39 -12.14 9.06
CA GLU A 85 -10.23 -12.44 9.90
C GLU A 85 -9.63 -11.17 10.50
N LEU A 86 -9.40 -10.14 9.68
CA LEU A 86 -8.83 -8.87 10.14
C LEU A 86 -9.73 -8.18 11.16
N VAL A 87 -11.04 -8.15 10.91
CA VAL A 87 -12.05 -7.65 11.85
C VAL A 87 -12.06 -8.47 13.14
N GLY A 88 -11.90 -9.79 13.05
CA GLY A 88 -11.76 -10.68 14.21
C GLY A 88 -10.57 -10.31 15.08
N LEU A 89 -9.40 -10.08 14.46
CA LEU A 89 -8.18 -9.64 15.15
C LEU A 89 -8.33 -8.26 15.80
N THR A 90 -9.00 -7.31 15.13
CA THR A 90 -9.33 -6.00 15.72
C THR A 90 -10.19 -6.16 16.96
N ARG A 91 -11.23 -7.00 16.91
CA ARG A 91 -12.11 -7.27 18.06
C ARG A 91 -11.35 -7.87 19.25
N GLN A 92 -10.36 -8.71 18.96
CA GLN A 92 -9.47 -9.30 19.98
C GLN A 92 -8.44 -8.30 20.52
N GLY A 93 -8.31 -7.12 19.91
CA GLY A 93 -7.34 -6.11 20.31
C GLY A 93 -5.91 -6.46 19.92
N ALA A 94 -5.69 -7.24 18.85
CA ALA A 94 -4.37 -7.74 18.45
C ALA A 94 -3.31 -6.63 18.26
N LEU A 95 -3.74 -5.42 17.86
CA LEU A 95 -2.88 -4.24 17.72
C LEU A 95 -3.28 -3.09 18.66
N LYS A 96 -4.19 -3.34 19.61
CA LYS A 96 -4.71 -2.28 20.48
C LYS A 96 -3.58 -1.66 21.29
N THR A 97 -3.40 -0.36 21.14
CA THR A 97 -2.27 0.38 21.70
C THR A 97 -2.80 1.65 22.38
N PRO A 98 -2.36 2.01 23.60
CA PRO A 98 -2.74 3.27 24.23
C PRO A 98 -2.41 4.48 23.35
N ARG A 99 -3.29 5.48 23.32
CA ARG A 99 -3.25 6.57 22.32
C ARG A 99 -1.97 7.40 22.38
N GLU A 100 -1.40 7.55 23.56
CA GLU A 100 -0.14 8.22 23.82
C GLU A 100 1.09 7.48 23.25
N GLN A 101 0.95 6.20 22.88
CA GLN A 101 2.01 5.38 22.29
C GLN A 101 1.85 5.21 20.77
N TRP A 102 0.89 5.91 20.16
CA TRP A 102 0.65 5.78 18.73
C TRP A 102 1.77 6.41 17.91
N ASP A 103 2.45 5.57 17.15
CA ASP A 103 3.38 5.96 16.11
C ASP A 103 2.92 5.34 14.79
N ARG A 104 2.46 6.19 13.88
CA ARG A 104 2.01 5.76 12.55
C ARG A 104 2.03 6.91 11.56
N THR A 105 2.32 6.56 10.31
CA THR A 105 2.27 7.49 9.17
C THR A 105 1.49 6.89 8.01
N VAL A 106 0.82 7.76 7.26
CA VAL A 106 0.17 7.43 5.99
C VAL A 106 0.78 8.31 4.92
N ARG A 107 1.09 7.74 3.75
CA ARG A 107 1.50 8.48 2.55
C ARG A 107 0.79 7.92 1.34
N VAL A 108 0.12 8.78 0.57
CA VAL A 108 -0.41 8.40 -0.75
C VAL A 108 0.74 8.41 -1.76
N LEU A 109 0.92 7.30 -2.46
CA LEU A 109 2.00 7.09 -3.41
C LEU A 109 1.57 7.38 -4.84
N ASP A 110 0.31 7.07 -5.18
CA ASP A 110 -0.26 7.30 -6.50
C ASP A 110 -1.79 7.37 -6.45
N VAL A 111 -2.37 8.10 -7.40
CA VAL A 111 -3.81 8.16 -7.67
C VAL A 111 -4.03 8.15 -9.18
N ALA A 112 -4.72 7.13 -9.67
CA ALA A 112 -5.06 6.97 -11.08
C ALA A 112 -6.58 6.79 -11.24
N GLY A 113 -7.30 7.88 -11.53
CA GLY A 113 -8.76 7.86 -11.68
C GLY A 113 -9.46 7.41 -10.38
N ASN A 114 -10.05 6.22 -10.40
CA ASN A 114 -10.77 5.65 -9.26
C ASN A 114 -9.95 4.64 -8.44
N VAL A 115 -8.63 4.55 -8.65
CA VAL A 115 -7.74 3.70 -7.84
C VAL A 115 -6.60 4.53 -7.23
N ALA A 116 -6.09 4.07 -6.09
CA ALA A 116 -4.98 4.71 -5.40
C ALA A 116 -4.08 3.68 -4.73
N VAL A 117 -2.82 4.07 -4.50
CA VAL A 117 -1.86 3.31 -3.70
C VAL A 117 -1.43 4.17 -2.52
N ALA A 118 -1.48 3.61 -1.31
CA ALA A 118 -1.03 4.29 -0.10
C ALA A 118 -0.12 3.39 0.71
N ARG A 119 0.83 3.98 1.42
CA ARG A 119 1.70 3.31 2.38
C ARG A 119 1.28 3.70 3.79
N VAL A 120 1.01 2.71 4.62
CA VAL A 120 0.82 2.86 6.05
C VAL A 120 2.03 2.26 6.75
N GLU A 121 2.56 2.95 7.74
CA GLU A 121 3.69 2.46 8.52
C GLU A 121 3.45 2.66 10.00
N THR A 122 3.79 1.64 10.78
CA THR A 122 3.86 1.64 12.25
C THR A 122 5.26 1.17 12.68
N PRO A 123 5.61 1.17 13.98
CA PRO A 123 6.85 0.56 14.46
C PRO A 123 7.00 -0.93 14.11
N TRP A 124 5.89 -1.64 13.88
CA TRP A 124 5.88 -3.10 13.74
C TRP A 124 5.65 -3.59 12.30
N PHE A 125 5.10 -2.76 11.41
CA PHE A 125 4.83 -3.18 10.04
C PHE A 125 4.75 -2.01 9.05
N VAL A 126 4.84 -2.36 7.77
CA VAL A 126 4.48 -1.50 6.65
C VAL A 126 3.40 -2.21 5.84
N ASP A 127 2.26 -1.55 5.64
CA ASP A 127 1.22 -1.97 4.70
C ASP A 127 1.34 -1.12 3.41
N HIS A 128 1.34 -1.76 2.25
CA HIS A 128 1.06 -1.12 0.96
C HIS A 128 -0.39 -1.44 0.58
N LEU A 129 -1.22 -0.42 0.61
CA LEU A 129 -2.66 -0.49 0.38
C LEU A 129 -2.96 -0.15 -1.07
N ASN A 130 -3.79 -0.97 -1.71
CA ASN A 130 -4.47 -0.61 -2.95
C ASN A 130 -5.93 -0.29 -2.61
N LEU A 131 -6.35 0.92 -2.95
CA LEU A 131 -7.71 1.42 -2.69
C LEU A 131 -8.47 1.60 -4.00
N GLY A 132 -9.79 1.44 -3.92
CA GLY A 132 -10.71 1.72 -5.01
C GLY A 132 -11.82 2.68 -4.56
N ARG A 133 -12.23 3.58 -5.46
CA ARG A 133 -13.36 4.50 -5.28
C ARG A 133 -14.62 3.90 -5.91
N PHE A 134 -15.64 3.68 -5.08
CA PHE A 134 -16.98 3.22 -5.46
C PHE A 134 -17.96 4.36 -5.21
N GLY A 135 -18.29 5.12 -6.26
CA GLY A 135 -19.05 6.37 -6.14
C GLY A 135 -18.26 7.42 -5.35
N GLU A 136 -18.79 7.86 -4.22
CA GLU A 136 -18.14 8.85 -3.34
C GLU A 136 -17.19 8.22 -2.31
N ARG A 137 -17.13 6.88 -2.23
CA ARG A 137 -16.46 6.16 -1.14
C ARG A 137 -15.20 5.46 -1.60
N TRP A 138 -14.09 5.73 -0.92
CA TRP A 138 -12.86 4.94 -1.01
C TRP A 138 -12.89 3.77 -0.02
N VAL A 139 -12.35 2.62 -0.43
CA VAL A 139 -12.11 1.46 0.45
C VAL A 139 -10.82 0.75 0.06
N ILE A 140 -10.20 0.07 1.02
CA ILE A 140 -9.02 -0.78 0.81
C ILE A 140 -9.48 -2.11 0.20
N VAL A 141 -8.94 -2.44 -0.97
CA VAL A 141 -9.26 -3.66 -1.73
C VAL A 141 -8.17 -4.71 -1.54
N ASN A 142 -6.90 -4.29 -1.57
CA ASN A 142 -5.75 -5.18 -1.32
C ASN A 142 -4.78 -4.53 -0.35
N ALA A 143 -4.02 -5.37 0.37
CA ALA A 143 -2.90 -4.92 1.18
C ALA A 143 -1.75 -5.93 1.10
N LEU A 144 -0.56 -5.51 0.68
CA LEU A 144 0.66 -6.30 0.82
C LEU A 144 1.47 -5.74 1.98
N TRP A 145 1.81 -6.59 2.95
CA TRP A 145 2.40 -6.12 4.19
C TRP A 145 3.72 -6.79 4.55
N TYR A 146 4.56 -6.01 5.20
CA TYR A 146 5.89 -6.40 5.66
C TYR A 146 5.96 -6.21 7.18
N PRO A 147 6.10 -7.30 7.97
CA PRO A 147 6.42 -7.17 9.38
C PRO A 147 7.85 -6.65 9.54
N LYS A 148 8.04 -5.62 10.34
CA LYS A 148 9.37 -5.11 10.68
C LYS A 148 10.03 -6.06 11.68
N PRO A 149 11.37 -6.22 11.63
CA PRO A 149 12.09 -6.94 12.67
C PRO A 149 11.80 -6.31 14.04
N GLN A 150 11.31 -7.10 14.98
CA GLN A 150 11.30 -6.66 16.37
C GLN A 150 12.73 -6.77 16.92
N PRO A 151 13.20 -5.80 17.71
CA PRO A 151 14.38 -6.00 18.54
C PRO A 151 14.19 -7.29 19.35
N PRO A 152 15.25 -8.07 19.62
CA PRO A 152 15.14 -9.20 20.51
C PRO A 152 14.45 -8.75 21.80
N ALA A 153 13.42 -9.47 22.24
CA ALA A 153 12.82 -9.18 23.53
C ALA A 153 13.94 -9.19 24.58
N ALA A 154 14.06 -8.11 25.36
CA ALA A 154 14.97 -8.10 26.49
C ALA A 154 14.66 -9.34 27.33
N ALA A 155 15.67 -10.19 27.56
CA ALA A 155 15.51 -11.36 28.41
C ALA A 155 14.88 -10.89 29.73
N LYS A 156 13.72 -11.46 30.08
CA LYS A 156 13.17 -11.24 31.41
C LYS A 156 14.22 -11.74 32.41
N PRO A 157 14.54 -10.96 33.46
CA PRO A 157 15.48 -11.39 34.50
C PRO A 157 15.01 -12.68 35.18
#